data_AF-A0A1I2K768-F1
#
_entry.id   AF-A0A1I2K768-F1
#
_cell.length_a   1.000
_cell.length_b   1.000
_cell.length_c   1.000
_cell.angle_alpha   90.00
_cell.angle_beta   90.00
_cell.angle_gamma   90.00
#
_symmetry.space_group_name_H-M   'P 1'
#
loop_
_entity.id
_entity.type
_entity.pdbx_description
1 polymer ?
#
loop_
_entity_poly.entity_id
_entity_poly.type
_entity_poly.pdbx_seq_one_letter_code
_entity_poly.pdbx_strand_id
1 'polypeptide(L)'
;MNARNDEGAAVIFDTGIDPAGLADDDLFRELSSLYRTRLDALRHGPDAALENHFKRTAELETEYMARFPGREVDPDRLTRDF
;
A
#
# COMPACT_ATOMS: atom_id res chain seq x y z
N MET A 1 -34.11 -2.27 -27.77
CA MET A 1 -34.24 -0.93 -27.14
C MET A 1 -33.45 -1.00 -25.85
N ASN A 2 -32.16 -0.65 -25.90
CA ASN A 2 -31.23 -0.79 -24.78
C ASN A 2 -31.36 0.43 -23.86
N ALA A 3 -31.85 0.23 -22.64
CA ALA A 3 -31.60 1.14 -21.52
C ALA A 3 -30.38 0.56 -20.79
N ARG A 4 -29.17 1.07 -21.09
CA ARG A 4 -28.52 2.19 -20.39
C ARG A 4 -28.42 1.94 -18.88
N ASN A 5 -27.50 1.05 -18.52
CA ASN A 5 -26.94 0.94 -17.18
C ASN A 5 -25.71 1.84 -17.11
N ASP A 6 -25.95 3.10 -16.78
CA ASP A 6 -25.02 4.05 -16.20
C ASP A 6 -25.83 4.54 -14.99
N GLU A 7 -25.36 4.59 -13.75
CA GLU A 7 -24.37 5.54 -13.27
C GLU A 7 -23.94 5.12 -11.86
N GLY A 8 -22.66 5.30 -11.55
CA GLY A 8 -22.10 5.03 -10.23
C GLY A 8 -20.98 4.01 -10.24
N ALA A 9 -20.15 4.00 -11.30
CA ALA A 9 -18.76 3.60 -11.12
C ALA A 9 -18.22 4.47 -9.98
N ALA A 10 -18.14 3.89 -8.78
CA ALA A 10 -17.50 4.48 -7.64
C ALA A 10 -16.20 5.08 -8.15
N VAL A 11 -16.05 6.40 -8.03
CA VAL A 11 -14.78 7.06 -8.23
C VAL A 11 -13.89 6.46 -7.16
N ILE A 12 -13.22 5.37 -7.54
CA ILE A 12 -12.21 4.71 -6.73
C ILE A 12 -11.20 5.83 -6.56
N PHE A 13 -11.13 6.39 -5.35
CA PHE A 13 -10.08 7.33 -5.01
C PHE A 13 -8.78 6.64 -5.40
N ASP A 14 -8.20 7.15 -6.48
CA ASP A 14 -7.04 6.62 -7.18
C ASP A 14 -5.99 6.28 -6.13
N THR A 15 -5.96 5.02 -5.70
CA THR A 15 -5.11 4.61 -4.59
C THR A 15 -3.67 4.40 -5.12
N GLY A 16 -3.33 5.00 -6.27
CA GLY A 16 -2.18 4.66 -7.09
C GLY A 16 -2.45 3.48 -8.02
N ILE A 17 -1.43 3.15 -8.83
CA ILE A 17 -1.42 1.99 -9.73
C ILE A 17 -1.55 0.69 -8.91
N ASP A 18 -2.26 -0.31 -9.43
CA ASP A 18 -2.30 -1.67 -8.84
C ASP A 18 -0.87 -2.15 -8.52
N PRO A 19 -0.55 -2.54 -7.27
CA PRO A 19 0.78 -3.01 -6.91
C PRO A 19 1.33 -4.10 -7.82
N ALA A 20 0.47 -5.02 -8.29
CA ALA A 20 0.88 -6.10 -9.19
C ALA A 20 1.42 -5.60 -10.54
N GLY A 21 1.03 -4.37 -10.95
CA GLY A 21 1.51 -3.71 -12.17
C GLY A 21 2.77 -2.86 -12.00
N LEU A 22 3.25 -2.66 -10.76
CA LEU A 22 4.45 -1.86 -10.50
C LEU A 22 5.73 -2.64 -10.84
N ALA A 23 6.73 -1.94 -11.39
CA ALA A 23 8.10 -2.45 -11.39
C ALA A 23 8.66 -2.44 -9.95
N ASP A 24 9.64 -3.31 -9.66
CA ASP A 24 10.22 -3.42 -8.31
C ASP A 24 10.74 -2.09 -7.77
N ASP A 25 11.45 -1.32 -8.59
CA ASP A 25 11.98 0.01 -8.20
C ASP A 25 10.86 1.00 -7.85
N ASP A 26 9.73 0.95 -8.58
CA ASP A 26 8.58 1.81 -8.31
C ASP A 26 7.87 1.38 -7.02
N LEU A 27 7.74 0.06 -6.78
CA LEU A 27 7.21 -0.50 -5.54
C LEU A 27 8.03 -0.03 -4.33
N PHE A 28 9.37 -0.15 -4.39
CA PHE A 28 10.24 0.30 -3.31
C PHE A 28 10.22 1.82 -3.11
N ARG A 29 10.16 2.59 -4.20
CA ARG A 29 10.03 4.07 -4.14
C ARG A 29 8.74 4.45 -3.42
N GLU A 30 7.64 3.80 -3.75
CA GLU A 30 6.33 4.12 -3.18
C GLU A 30 6.23 3.72 -1.71
N LEU A 31 6.67 2.50 -1.33
CA LEU A 31 6.78 2.07 0.07
C LEU A 31 7.62 3.06 0.89
N SER A 32 8.77 3.47 0.35
CA SER A 32 9.65 4.45 1.01
C SER A 32 8.96 5.80 1.24
N SER A 33 8.16 6.26 0.27
CA SER A 33 7.39 7.50 0.39
C SER A 33 6.31 7.39 1.47
N LEU A 34 5.56 6.28 1.50
CA LEU A 34 4.50 6.08 2.50
C LEU A 34 5.05 5.99 3.91
N TYR A 35 6.15 5.27 4.13
CA TYR A 35 6.75 5.14 5.45
C TYR A 35 7.29 6.48 5.97
N ARG A 36 7.83 7.34 5.10
CA ARG A 36 8.32 8.68 5.47
C ARG A 36 7.23 9.57 6.07
N THR A 37 6.02 9.52 5.54
CA THR A 37 4.92 10.39 5.97
C THR A 37 3.92 9.71 6.90
N ARG A 38 4.13 8.42 7.21
CA ARG A 38 3.16 7.59 7.92
C ARG A 38 2.75 8.12 9.28
N LEU A 39 3.73 8.54 10.08
CA LEU A 39 3.47 9.05 11.42
C LEU A 39 2.75 10.40 11.38
N ASP A 40 3.08 11.24 10.41
CA ASP A 40 2.43 12.54 10.22
C ASP A 40 0.96 12.36 9.82
N ALA A 41 0.69 11.49 8.84
CA ALA A 41 -0.68 11.13 8.45
C ALA A 41 -1.49 10.54 9.60
N LEU A 42 -0.86 9.73 10.47
CA LEU A 42 -1.52 9.14 11.64
C LEU A 42 -1.89 10.18 12.70
N ARG A 43 -1.03 11.16 12.96
CA ARG A 43 -1.23 12.12 14.06
C ARG A 43 -2.01 13.36 13.65
N HIS A 44 -1.92 13.75 12.38
CA HIS A 44 -2.31 15.07 11.91
C HIS A 44 -3.12 15.03 10.61
N GLY A 45 -3.17 13.89 9.92
CA GLY A 45 -3.95 13.73 8.71
C GLY A 45 -5.46 13.72 8.99
N PRO A 46 -6.30 14.17 8.04
CA PRO A 46 -7.73 13.92 8.09
C PRO A 46 -8.01 12.41 7.95
N ASP A 47 -9.16 11.96 8.46
CA ASP A 47 -9.55 10.54 8.47
C ASP A 47 -9.42 9.86 7.09
N ALA A 48 -9.85 10.56 6.03
CA ALA A 48 -9.74 10.04 4.65
C ALA A 48 -8.28 9.84 4.20
N ALA A 49 -7.37 10.72 4.60
CA ALA A 49 -5.95 10.54 4.29
C ALA A 49 -5.36 9.36 5.07
N LEU A 50 -5.75 9.22 6.34
CA LEU A 50 -5.32 8.11 7.18
C LEU A 50 -5.83 6.76 6.64
N GLU A 51 -7.09 6.68 6.23
CA GLU A 51 -7.69 5.50 5.58
C GLU A 51 -6.95 5.11 4.31
N ASN A 52 -6.67 6.09 3.43
CA ASN A 52 -5.88 5.86 2.22
C ASN A 52 -4.49 5.35 2.54
N HIS A 53 -3.80 5.93 3.53
CA HIS A 53 -2.49 5.44 3.97
C HIS A 53 -2.56 4.01 4.49
N PHE A 54 -3.59 3.64 5.27
CA PHE A 54 -3.76 2.28 5.77
C PHE A 54 -3.91 1.29 4.62
N LYS A 55 -4.86 1.56 3.72
CA LYS A 55 -5.14 0.70 2.57
C LYS A 55 -3.92 0.54 1.67
N ARG A 56 -3.30 1.66 1.27
CA ARG A 56 -2.18 1.62 0.33
C ARG A 56 -0.93 0.96 0.89
N THR A 57 -0.64 1.18 2.18
CA THR A 57 0.47 0.49 2.85
C THR A 57 0.25 -1.02 2.84
N ALA A 58 -0.95 -1.49 3.20
CA ALA A 58 -1.26 -2.91 3.23
C ALA A 58 -1.17 -3.56 1.83
N GLU A 59 -1.67 -2.89 0.80
CA GLU A 59 -1.60 -3.36 -0.59
C GLU A 59 -0.15 -3.55 -1.07
N LEU A 60 0.70 -2.54 -0.88
CA LEU A 60 2.10 -2.61 -1.32
C LEU A 60 2.95 -3.58 -0.49
N GLU A 61 2.69 -3.67 0.83
CA GLU A 61 3.35 -4.65 1.69
C GLU A 61 2.97 -6.08 1.31
N THR A 62 1.71 -6.32 0.97
CA THR A 62 1.24 -7.62 0.49
C THR A 62 1.97 -8.01 -0.79
N GLU A 63 2.06 -7.09 -1.76
CA GLU A 63 2.78 -7.33 -3.01
C GLU A 63 4.27 -7.58 -2.77
N TYR A 64 4.91 -6.81 -1.89
CA TYR A 64 6.29 -7.06 -1.49
C TYR A 64 6.47 -8.48 -0.92
N MET A 65 5.60 -8.93 -0.02
CA MET A 65 5.68 -10.29 0.54
C MET A 65 5.43 -11.37 -0.53
N ALA A 66 4.58 -11.11 -1.51
CA ALA A 66 4.32 -12.02 -2.62
C ALA A 66 5.53 -12.16 -3.56
N ARG A 67 6.23 -11.05 -3.86
CA ARG A 67 7.45 -11.04 -4.70
C ARG A 67 8.68 -11.59 -3.97
N PHE A 68 8.78 -11.34 -2.67
CA PHE A 68 9.95 -11.67 -1.86
C PHE A 68 9.60 -12.59 -0.68
N PRO A 69 9.10 -13.83 -0.92
CA PRO A 69 8.71 -14.75 0.16
C PRO A 69 9.89 -15.18 1.04
N GLY A 70 11.12 -15.14 0.50
CA GLY A 70 12.37 -15.38 1.21
C GLY A 70 13.13 -14.10 1.57
N ARG A 71 12.43 -12.97 1.77
CA ARG A 71 13.03 -11.67 2.06
C ARG A 71 14.11 -11.76 3.14
N GLU A 72 15.13 -10.91 3.00
CA GLU A 72 16.22 -10.83 3.95
C GLU A 72 15.67 -10.46 5.34
N VAL A 73 15.82 -11.38 6.28
CA VAL A 73 15.60 -11.12 7.71
C VAL A 73 16.98 -10.96 8.29
N ASP A 74 17.25 -9.79 8.86
CA ASP A 74 18.48 -9.56 9.61
C ASP A 74 18.55 -10.56 10.78
N PRO A 75 19.53 -11.48 10.80
CA PRO A 75 19.64 -12.49 11.84
C PRO A 75 19.89 -11.87 13.21
N ASP A 76 20.48 -10.68 13.31
CA ASP A 76 20.68 -9.99 14.59
C ASP A 76 19.37 -9.44 15.17
N ARG A 77 18.32 -9.32 14.34
CA ARG A 77 16.95 -8.96 14.78
C ARG A 77 16.09 -10.17 15.15
N LEU A 78 16.60 -11.39 14.94
CA LEU A 78 15.95 -12.61 15.41
C LEU A 78 16.30 -12.82 16.90
N THR A 79 15.53 -12.21 17.79
CA THR A 79 15.64 -12.53 19.22
C THR A 79 15.14 -13.96 19.44
N ARG A 80 16.05 -14.87 19.82
CA ARG A 80 15.72 -16.26 20.20
C ARG A 80 15.14 -16.32 21.62
N ASP A 81 14.04 -15.62 21.87
CA ASP A 81 13.32 -15.74 23.14
C ASP A 81 11.82 -15.68 22.85
N PHE A 82 11.23 -16.85 22.59
CA PHE A 82 9.78 -17.10 22.61
C PHE A 82 9.49 -18.13 23.70
#